data_AF-A0ABD2RIW7-F1
#
_entry.id   AF-A0ABD2RIW7-F1
#
_cell.length_a   1.000
_cell.length_b   1.000
_cell.length_c   1.000
_cell.angle_alpha   90.00
_cell.angle_beta   90.00
_cell.angle_gamma   90.00
#
_symmetry.space_group_name_H-M   'P 1'
#
loop_
_entity.id
_entity.type
_entity.pdbx_description
1 polymer ?
#
loop_
_entity_poly.entity_id
_entity_poly.type
_entity_poly.pdbx_seq_one_letter_code
_entity_poly.pdbx_strand_id
1 'polypeptide(L)'
;MKKLVTFFLLVILLLEITISVDSQNPSLLKFVLQWPPTFCIILNSAAQPGRCKEPIPQRSLALHGVWPADQRGHSLTCPAQPDPNWNQVFTTAVANQLMAFWPPLRENAQQSDLWKHEWRTHGVCGGTTAQVYFNTAIQINNMLQKGNLFNYLKTSGIIACDSLSFAKKDIVAAIQKVFAQPLDVYLTCIPIDATNRTHIYLSEVTLCTNLGGTSFISCPSQAAPTSCSSGAKIMLPHPKPQPRALWSFHEEVNGRDIS
;
A
#
# COMPACT_ATOMS: atom_id res chain seq x y z
N MET A 1 47.74 -38.08 -8.64
CA MET A 1 46.42 -38.05 -9.33
C MET A 1 45.26 -37.79 -8.38
N LYS A 2 45.01 -38.60 -7.33
CA LYS A 2 43.88 -38.40 -6.40
C LYS A 2 43.83 -37.01 -5.73
N LYS A 3 44.95 -36.50 -5.21
CA LYS A 3 45.03 -35.16 -4.58
C LYS A 3 44.74 -33.98 -5.53
N LEU A 4 45.03 -34.16 -6.83
CA LEU A 4 44.78 -33.13 -7.85
C LEU A 4 43.29 -33.07 -8.21
N VAL A 5 42.63 -34.23 -8.27
CA VAL A 5 41.18 -34.34 -8.49
C VAL A 5 40.38 -33.75 -7.32
N THR A 6 40.83 -33.95 -6.07
CA THR A 6 40.18 -33.36 -4.89
C THR A 6 40.31 -31.84 -4.85
N PHE A 7 41.44 -31.30 -5.31
CA PHE A 7 41.65 -29.84 -5.41
C PHE A 7 40.73 -29.21 -6.46
N PHE A 8 40.60 -29.83 -7.65
CA PHE A 8 39.68 -29.36 -8.69
C PHE A 8 38.21 -29.41 -8.25
N LEU A 9 37.79 -30.44 -7.50
CA LEU A 9 36.44 -30.52 -6.95
C LEU A 9 36.13 -29.42 -5.92
N LEU A 10 37.10 -29.03 -5.09
CA LEU A 10 36.95 -27.93 -4.13
C LEU A 10 36.87 -26.56 -4.82
N VAL A 11 37.61 -26.34 -5.92
CA VAL A 11 37.55 -25.09 -6.69
C VAL A 11 36.23 -24.96 -7.46
N ILE A 12 35.68 -26.05 -7.98
CA ILE A 12 34.35 -26.06 -8.64
C ILE A 12 33.23 -25.83 -7.60
N LEU A 13 33.34 -26.41 -6.40
CA LEU A 13 32.38 -26.17 -5.31
C LEU A 13 32.44 -24.73 -4.75
N LEU A 14 33.59 -24.06 -4.86
CA LEU A 14 33.77 -22.64 -4.50
C LEU A 14 33.29 -21.67 -5.60
N LEU A 15 33.11 -22.14 -6.84
CA LEU A 15 32.67 -21.31 -7.97
C LEU A 15 31.14 -21.16 -8.07
N GLU A 16 30.36 -22.02 -7.40
CA GLU A 16 28.89 -22.03 -7.52
C GLU A 16 28.13 -21.27 -6.42
N ILE A 17 28.82 -20.50 -5.56
CA ILE A 17 28.16 -19.58 -4.62
C ILE A 17 28.38 -18.13 -5.04
N THR A 18 28.10 -17.81 -6.31
CA THR A 18 27.65 -16.46 -6.64
C THR A 18 26.15 -16.44 -6.42
N ILE A 19 25.71 -16.14 -5.20
CA ILE A 19 24.38 -15.61 -5.00
C ILE A 19 24.36 -14.32 -5.81
N SER A 20 23.76 -14.38 -7.00
CA SER A 20 23.41 -13.17 -7.74
C SER A 20 22.36 -12.50 -6.87
N VAL A 21 22.79 -11.61 -5.98
CA VAL A 21 21.93 -10.56 -5.47
C VAL A 21 21.66 -9.75 -6.72
N ASP A 22 20.56 -10.06 -7.39
CA ASP A 22 20.05 -9.25 -8.47
C ASP A 22 19.80 -7.88 -7.84
N SER A 23 20.76 -6.96 -8.03
CA SER A 23 20.59 -5.57 -7.67
C SER A 23 19.57 -5.04 -8.66
N GLN A 24 18.29 -5.35 -8.42
CA GLN A 24 17.21 -4.87 -9.24
C GLN A 24 17.23 -3.36 -9.11
N ASN A 25 17.69 -2.69 -10.17
CA ASN A 25 17.75 -1.24 -10.19
C ASN A 25 16.32 -0.70 -10.33
N PRO A 26 15.91 0.24 -9.47
CA PRO A 26 14.57 0.81 -9.58
C PRO A 26 14.44 1.51 -10.93
N SER A 27 13.35 1.24 -11.63
CA SER A 27 13.05 1.81 -12.95
C SER A 27 11.81 2.71 -12.92
N LEU A 28 10.90 2.45 -11.99
CA LEU A 28 9.65 3.18 -11.82
C LEU A 28 9.24 3.24 -10.34
N LEU A 29 8.24 4.07 -10.03
CA LEU A 29 7.59 4.09 -8.73
C LEU A 29 6.14 3.65 -8.84
N LYS A 30 5.69 2.82 -7.89
CA LYS A 30 4.28 2.48 -7.67
C LYS A 30 3.72 3.36 -6.56
N PHE A 31 2.74 4.19 -6.88
CA PHE A 31 2.00 5.01 -5.91
C PHE A 31 0.72 4.26 -5.51
N VAL A 32 0.76 3.62 -4.34
CA VAL A 32 -0.24 2.64 -3.90
C VAL A 32 -1.24 3.28 -2.96
N LEU A 33 -2.45 3.53 -3.44
CA LEU A 33 -3.55 4.10 -2.68
C LEU A 33 -4.45 2.98 -2.14
N GLN A 34 -4.81 3.02 -0.86
CA GLN A 34 -5.71 2.05 -0.23
C GLN A 34 -7.07 2.67 0.13
N TRP A 35 -8.12 1.85 0.07
CA TRP A 35 -9.47 2.24 0.52
C TRP A 35 -9.60 2.02 2.03
N PRO A 36 -9.71 3.09 2.86
CA PRO A 36 -9.67 2.95 4.31
C PRO A 36 -10.73 2.01 4.91
N PRO A 37 -11.99 2.00 4.45
CA PRO A 37 -12.98 1.04 4.93
C PRO A 37 -12.58 -0.43 4.70
N THR A 38 -12.02 -0.77 3.54
CA THR A 38 -11.54 -2.14 3.28
C THR A 38 -10.34 -2.49 4.16
N PHE A 39 -9.39 -1.56 4.31
CA PHE A 39 -8.26 -1.73 5.24
C PHE A 39 -8.77 -2.04 6.66
N CYS A 40 -9.76 -1.29 7.15
CA CYS A 40 -10.32 -1.48 8.49
C CYS A 40 -11.10 -2.79 8.64
N ILE A 41 -11.82 -3.23 7.61
CA ILE A 41 -12.48 -4.55 7.61
C ILE A 41 -11.44 -5.67 7.77
N ILE A 42 -10.33 -5.60 7.03
CA ILE A 42 -9.22 -6.57 7.14
C ILE A 42 -8.61 -6.52 8.53
N LEU A 43 -8.28 -5.32 9.01
CA LEU A 43 -7.64 -5.11 10.30
C LEU A 43 -8.47 -5.67 11.46
N ASN A 44 -9.78 -5.42 11.45
CA ASN A 44 -10.70 -5.86 12.50
C ASN A 44 -11.00 -7.36 12.45
N SER A 45 -10.76 -8.01 11.31
CA SER A 45 -11.04 -9.44 11.07
C SER A 45 -9.78 -10.31 11.09
N ALA A 46 -8.61 -9.71 11.35
CA ALA A 46 -7.34 -10.44 11.41
C ALA A 46 -7.31 -11.40 12.61
N ALA A 47 -6.41 -12.39 12.57
CA ALA A 47 -6.22 -13.34 13.69
C ALA A 47 -5.87 -12.65 15.01
N GLN A 48 -5.17 -11.51 14.93
CA GLN A 48 -4.98 -10.56 16.01
C GLN A 48 -5.65 -9.24 15.59
N PRO A 49 -6.94 -9.04 15.92
CA PRO A 49 -7.69 -7.88 15.49
C PRO A 49 -7.04 -6.58 15.99
N GLY A 50 -6.88 -5.63 15.07
CA GLY A 50 -6.61 -4.25 15.43
C GLY A 50 -7.89 -3.42 15.44
N ARG A 51 -7.73 -2.13 15.72
CA ARG A 51 -8.77 -1.11 15.56
C ARG A 51 -8.28 -0.02 14.64
N CYS A 52 -9.20 0.56 13.89
CA CYS A 52 -8.93 1.73 13.08
C CYS A 52 -9.18 3.02 13.85
N LYS A 53 -8.41 4.06 13.54
CA LYS A 53 -8.62 5.41 14.04
C LYS A 53 -9.93 5.96 13.49
N GLU A 54 -10.81 6.43 14.38
CA GLU A 54 -12.06 7.09 14.00
C GLU A 54 -11.89 8.62 13.86
N PRO A 55 -12.64 9.29 12.95
CA PRO A 55 -13.55 8.70 11.97
C PRO A 55 -12.79 8.04 10.80
N ILE A 56 -13.21 6.83 10.39
CA ILE A 56 -12.63 6.17 9.20
C ILE A 56 -12.97 6.99 7.94
N PRO A 57 -11.98 7.43 7.13
CA PRO A 57 -12.26 8.21 5.93
C PRO A 57 -13.12 7.44 4.90
N GLN A 58 -14.18 8.07 4.42
CA GLN A 58 -15.15 7.47 3.47
C GLN A 58 -15.22 8.19 2.13
N ARG A 59 -14.37 9.20 1.93
CA ARG A 59 -14.42 10.08 0.74
C ARG A 59 -13.04 10.34 0.15
N SER A 60 -12.06 9.52 0.53
CA SER A 60 -10.68 9.61 0.07
C SER A 60 -10.04 8.23 0.12
N LEU A 61 -9.21 7.92 -0.87
CA LEU A 61 -8.19 6.89 -0.69
C LEU A 61 -7.01 7.50 0.08
N ALA A 62 -6.46 6.74 1.03
CA ALA A 62 -5.23 7.09 1.72
C ALA A 62 -4.05 6.46 1.00
N LEU A 63 -2.91 7.12 0.94
CA LEU A 63 -1.68 6.49 0.49
C LEU A 63 -1.31 5.36 1.47
N HIS A 64 -0.99 4.20 0.90
CA HIS A 64 -0.34 3.10 1.61
C HIS A 64 1.18 3.34 1.54
N GLY A 65 1.72 3.47 0.32
CA GLY A 65 3.14 3.72 0.12
C GLY A 65 3.55 4.06 -1.31
N VAL A 66 4.83 4.42 -1.44
CA VAL A 66 5.50 4.61 -2.73
C VAL A 66 6.55 3.53 -2.86
N TRP A 67 6.39 2.61 -3.81
CA TRP A 67 7.24 1.42 -3.89
C TRP A 67 8.07 1.46 -5.16
N PRO A 68 9.40 1.65 -5.06
CA PRO A 68 10.31 1.43 -6.17
C PRO A 68 10.14 0.03 -6.76
N ALA A 69 10.14 -0.06 -8.07
CA ALA A 69 9.95 -1.30 -8.80
C ALA A 69 10.88 -1.40 -10.00
N ASP A 70 11.13 -2.63 -10.44
CA ASP A 70 11.86 -2.90 -11.68
C ASP A 70 11.04 -2.47 -12.91
N GLN A 71 11.64 -2.59 -14.10
CA GLN A 71 10.99 -2.28 -15.38
C GLN A 71 9.74 -3.14 -15.67
N ARG A 72 9.57 -4.27 -14.98
CA ARG A 72 8.42 -5.18 -15.09
C ARG A 72 7.34 -4.89 -14.05
N GLY A 73 7.55 -3.88 -13.18
CA GLY A 73 6.62 -3.46 -12.13
C GLY A 73 6.71 -4.27 -10.84
N HIS A 74 7.66 -5.20 -10.72
CA HIS A 74 7.86 -5.97 -9.48
C HIS A 74 8.50 -5.07 -8.42
N SER A 75 7.91 -5.06 -7.21
CA SER A 75 8.48 -4.28 -6.09
C SER A 75 9.86 -4.82 -5.75
N LEU A 76 10.77 -3.92 -5.43
CA LEU A 76 12.11 -4.28 -4.99
C LEU A 76 12.12 -4.65 -3.51
N THR A 77 13.08 -5.49 -3.13
CA THR A 77 13.45 -5.77 -1.74
C THR A 77 14.91 -5.41 -1.57
N CYS A 78 15.23 -4.57 -0.58
CA CYS A 78 16.59 -4.07 -0.37
C CYS A 78 17.00 -4.26 1.08
N PRO A 79 18.31 -4.37 1.35
CA PRO A 79 18.80 -4.43 2.72
C PRO A 79 18.38 -3.21 3.52
N ALA A 80 18.03 -3.43 4.78
CA ALA A 80 17.73 -2.37 5.71
C ALA A 80 18.88 -1.35 5.76
N GLN A 81 18.54 -0.07 5.77
CA GLN A 81 19.49 1.03 5.91
C GLN A 81 19.36 1.63 7.32
N PRO A 82 20.43 2.26 7.85
CA PRO A 82 20.33 3.05 9.06
C PRO A 82 19.24 4.12 8.93
N ASP A 83 18.56 4.40 10.04
CA ASP A 83 17.55 5.43 10.09
C ASP A 83 18.18 6.82 9.80
N PRO A 84 17.54 7.66 8.97
CA PRO A 84 17.91 9.06 8.85
C PRO A 84 17.54 9.82 10.12
N ASN A 85 18.01 11.06 10.24
CA ASN A 85 17.50 11.97 11.25
C ASN A 85 16.03 12.34 10.93
N TRP A 86 15.10 11.65 11.56
CA TRP A 86 13.66 11.84 11.34
C TRP A 86 13.17 13.26 11.59
N ASN A 87 13.82 14.03 12.48
CA ASN A 87 13.45 15.41 12.75
C ASN A 87 13.79 16.34 11.58
N GLN A 88 14.82 16.01 10.78
CA GLN A 88 15.15 16.75 9.56
C GLN A 88 14.24 16.35 8.39
N VAL A 89 13.82 15.08 8.35
CA VAL A 89 12.93 14.55 7.30
C VAL A 89 11.50 15.06 7.50
N PHE A 90 10.96 14.96 8.72
CA PHE A 90 9.58 15.31 9.05
C PHE A 90 9.48 16.70 9.69
N THR A 91 9.87 17.72 8.93
CA THR A 91 9.54 19.11 9.29
C THR A 91 8.02 19.28 9.40
N THR A 92 7.55 20.26 10.17
CA THR A 92 6.11 20.56 10.33
C THR A 92 5.39 20.70 8.98
N ALA A 93 6.03 21.34 8.00
CA ALA A 93 5.46 21.53 6.67
C ALA A 93 5.31 20.21 5.88
N VAL A 94 6.31 19.32 5.94
CA VAL A 94 6.25 18.00 5.30
C VAL A 94 5.22 17.13 6.00
N ALA A 95 5.25 17.08 7.33
CA ALA A 95 4.32 16.29 8.14
C ALA A 95 2.85 16.70 7.90
N ASN A 96 2.56 18.00 7.81
CA ASN A 96 1.21 18.49 7.53
C ASN A 96 0.73 18.09 6.13
N GLN A 97 1.60 18.14 5.12
CA GLN A 97 1.25 17.71 3.77
C GLN A 97 1.00 16.20 3.71
N LEU A 98 1.90 15.39 4.28
CA LEU A 98 1.73 13.94 4.34
C LEU A 98 0.44 13.55 5.06
N MET A 99 0.06 14.22 6.15
CA MET A 99 -1.19 13.92 6.87
C MET A 99 -2.46 14.11 6.04
N ALA A 100 -2.44 14.98 5.03
CA ALA A 100 -3.62 15.24 4.22
C ALA A 100 -3.99 14.04 3.32
N PHE A 101 -3.03 13.21 2.93
CA PHE A 101 -3.25 12.09 1.99
C PHE A 101 -2.65 10.75 2.43
N TRP A 102 -1.74 10.73 3.40
CA TRP A 102 -1.08 9.55 3.97
C TRP A 102 -1.26 9.45 5.50
N PRO A 103 -2.48 9.58 6.04
CA PRO A 103 -2.70 9.48 7.48
C PRO A 103 -2.54 8.03 7.96
N PRO A 104 -2.12 7.81 9.22
CA PRO A 104 -2.21 6.50 9.85
C PRO A 104 -3.69 6.11 9.99
N LEU A 105 -4.04 4.90 9.56
CA LEU A 105 -5.41 4.38 9.68
C LEU A 105 -5.63 3.54 10.94
N ARG A 106 -4.58 3.01 11.56
CA ARG A 106 -4.65 2.21 12.79
C ARG A 106 -4.81 3.11 14.02
N GLU A 107 -5.65 2.71 14.96
CA GLU A 107 -5.78 3.36 16.28
C GLU A 107 -4.45 3.30 17.04
N ASN A 108 -4.12 4.35 17.80
CA ASN A 108 -2.88 4.50 18.57
C ASN A 108 -1.56 4.48 17.77
N ALA A 109 -1.60 4.38 16.44
CA ALA A 109 -0.39 4.52 15.63
C ALA A 109 0.09 5.97 15.67
N GLN A 110 1.38 6.18 15.95
CA GLN A 110 1.95 7.50 15.77
C GLN A 110 2.01 7.80 14.27
N GLN A 111 1.76 9.06 13.93
CA GLN A 111 1.75 9.55 12.55
C GLN A 111 2.97 9.11 11.75
N SER A 112 4.17 9.26 12.33
CA SER A 112 5.41 8.94 11.62
C SER A 112 5.72 7.44 11.53
N ASP A 113 5.05 6.56 12.29
CA ASP A 113 5.43 5.14 12.34
C ASP A 113 5.15 4.44 11.01
N LEU A 114 4.00 4.75 10.40
CA LEU A 114 3.66 4.30 9.05
C LEU A 114 4.72 4.77 8.05
N TRP A 115 5.05 6.06 8.08
CA TRP A 115 6.00 6.66 7.14
C TRP A 115 7.40 6.07 7.26
N LYS A 116 7.88 5.88 8.50
CA LYS A 116 9.16 5.24 8.80
C LYS A 116 9.17 3.79 8.32
N HIS A 117 8.08 3.05 8.53
CA HIS A 117 7.96 1.68 8.04
C HIS A 117 8.06 1.62 6.51
N GLU A 118 7.29 2.44 5.81
CA GLU A 118 7.25 2.47 4.35
C GLU A 118 8.60 2.89 3.74
N TRP A 119 9.32 3.81 4.37
CA TRP A 119 10.69 4.12 4.00
C TRP A 119 11.61 2.90 4.16
N ARG A 120 11.64 2.29 5.36
CA ARG A 120 12.56 1.19 5.68
C ARG A 120 12.31 -0.05 4.81
N THR A 121 11.06 -0.34 4.50
CA THR A 121 10.68 -1.53 3.74
C THR A 121 10.80 -1.32 2.23
N HIS A 122 10.41 -0.13 1.74
CA HIS A 122 10.30 0.13 0.30
C HIS A 122 11.16 1.30 -0.17
N GLY A 123 11.10 2.43 0.53
CA GLY A 123 11.79 3.65 0.10
C GLY A 123 13.31 3.51 -0.01
N VAL A 124 13.94 2.70 0.84
CA VAL A 124 15.39 2.39 0.77
C VAL A 124 15.82 1.80 -0.58
N CYS A 125 14.91 1.21 -1.34
CA CYS A 125 15.18 0.70 -2.68
C CYS A 125 15.22 1.77 -3.78
N GLY A 126 14.82 3.00 -3.48
CA GLY A 126 14.69 4.06 -4.49
C GLY A 126 16.02 4.66 -4.95
N GLY A 127 17.13 4.36 -4.28
CA GLY A 127 18.44 4.96 -4.56
C GLY A 127 18.53 6.44 -4.18
N THR A 128 17.57 6.97 -3.41
CA THR A 128 17.52 8.38 -2.97
C THR A 128 17.54 8.48 -1.45
N THR A 129 17.52 9.70 -0.89
CA THR A 129 17.36 9.90 0.56
C THR A 129 15.89 9.81 0.98
N ALA A 130 15.62 9.61 2.28
CA ALA A 130 14.28 9.63 2.84
C ALA A 130 13.55 10.96 2.56
N GLN A 131 14.26 12.09 2.62
CA GLN A 131 13.69 13.40 2.31
C GLN A 131 13.19 13.48 0.87
N VAL A 132 13.98 12.97 -0.09
CA VAL A 132 13.57 12.89 -1.50
C VAL A 132 12.36 11.96 -1.66
N TYR A 133 12.34 10.83 -0.96
CA TYR A 133 11.23 9.88 -1.00
C TYR A 133 9.88 10.49 -0.58
N PHE A 134 9.82 11.16 0.57
CA PHE A 134 8.57 11.79 1.04
C PHE A 134 8.16 12.98 0.18
N ASN A 135 9.13 13.79 -0.29
CA ASN A 135 8.84 14.87 -1.22
C ASN A 135 8.31 14.35 -2.56
N THR A 136 8.81 13.20 -3.02
CA THR A 136 8.32 12.53 -4.23
C THR A 136 6.89 12.04 -4.02
N ALA A 137 6.54 11.48 -2.87
CA ALA A 137 5.16 11.10 -2.55
C ALA A 137 4.20 12.31 -2.58
N ILE A 138 4.62 13.46 -2.01
CA ILE A 138 3.88 14.72 -2.07
C ILE A 138 3.71 15.19 -3.52
N GLN A 139 4.80 15.17 -4.29
CA GLN A 139 4.81 15.58 -5.69
C GLN A 139 3.83 14.76 -6.53
N ILE A 140 3.87 13.42 -6.40
CA ILE A 140 2.94 12.53 -7.11
C ILE A 140 1.49 12.80 -6.69
N ASN A 141 1.22 12.98 -5.39
CA ASN A 141 -0.12 13.30 -4.93
C ASN A 141 -0.64 14.61 -5.54
N ASN A 142 0.20 15.64 -5.65
CA ASN A 142 -0.15 16.94 -6.23
C ASN A 142 -0.43 16.88 -7.74
N MET A 143 -0.03 15.81 -8.43
CA MET A 143 -0.40 15.60 -9.83
C MET A 143 -1.88 15.23 -10.01
N LEU A 144 -2.55 14.76 -8.94
CA LEU A 144 -3.99 14.47 -8.95
C LEU A 144 -4.80 15.77 -8.95
N GLN A 145 -5.19 16.25 -10.13
CA GLN A 145 -5.86 17.54 -10.30
C GLN A 145 -7.21 17.68 -9.56
N LYS A 146 -7.89 16.57 -9.25
CA LYS A 146 -9.10 16.57 -8.40
C LYS A 146 -8.80 16.35 -6.91
N GLY A 147 -7.55 16.53 -6.47
CA GLY A 147 -7.09 16.43 -5.09
C GLY A 147 -6.95 15.00 -4.54
N ASN A 148 -7.89 14.10 -4.85
CA ASN A 148 -7.83 12.69 -4.45
C ASN A 148 -8.41 11.78 -5.53
N LEU A 149 -7.87 10.57 -5.66
CA LEU A 149 -8.34 9.59 -6.64
C LEU A 149 -9.84 9.27 -6.49
N PHE A 150 -10.38 9.29 -5.27
CA PHE A 150 -11.80 9.06 -5.02
C PHE A 150 -12.71 10.03 -5.79
N ASN A 151 -12.27 11.27 -6.03
CA ASN A 151 -13.09 12.25 -6.76
C ASN A 151 -13.25 11.88 -8.24
N TYR A 152 -12.30 11.15 -8.84
CA TYR A 152 -12.45 10.62 -10.20
C TYR A 152 -13.45 9.46 -10.26
N LEU A 153 -13.42 8.57 -9.25
CA LEU A 153 -14.41 7.51 -9.07
C LEU A 153 -15.82 8.10 -8.88
N LYS A 154 -15.97 9.01 -7.91
CA LYS A 154 -17.24 9.64 -7.56
C LYS A 154 -17.88 10.37 -8.73
N THR A 155 -17.10 11.17 -9.46
CA THR A 155 -17.60 11.90 -10.65
C THR A 155 -17.94 10.98 -11.83
N SER A 156 -17.60 9.69 -11.74
CA SER A 156 -18.00 8.65 -12.68
C SER A 156 -19.11 7.74 -12.14
N GLY A 157 -19.76 8.12 -11.02
CA GLY A 157 -20.84 7.35 -10.40
C GLY A 157 -20.37 6.18 -9.52
N ILE A 158 -19.06 6.01 -9.33
CA ILE A 158 -18.50 4.97 -8.45
C ILE A 158 -18.34 5.57 -7.05
N ILE A 159 -19.19 5.12 -6.14
CA ILE A 159 -19.28 5.64 -4.77
C ILE A 159 -19.11 4.51 -3.76
N ALA A 160 -18.78 4.88 -2.53
CA ALA A 160 -18.87 3.97 -1.41
C ALA A 160 -20.33 3.59 -1.17
N CYS A 161 -20.63 2.30 -1.13
CA CYS A 161 -21.96 1.77 -0.85
C CYS A 161 -21.89 0.26 -0.59
N ASP A 162 -22.62 -0.19 0.43
CA ASP A 162 -22.71 -1.61 0.78
C ASP A 162 -23.65 -2.43 -0.13
N SER A 163 -24.41 -1.76 -1.00
CA SER A 163 -25.39 -2.39 -1.89
C SER A 163 -25.11 -2.16 -3.38
N LEU A 164 -24.07 -1.39 -3.72
CA LEU A 164 -23.66 -1.14 -5.10
C LEU A 164 -22.32 -1.81 -5.38
N SER A 165 -22.19 -2.30 -6.61
CA SER A 165 -20.98 -2.94 -7.09
C SER A 165 -20.75 -2.58 -8.56
N PHE A 166 -19.49 -2.55 -8.97
CA PHE A 166 -19.06 -1.99 -10.25
C PHE A 166 -18.23 -3.00 -11.03
N ALA A 167 -18.29 -2.96 -12.36
CA ALA A 167 -17.39 -3.79 -13.14
C ALA A 167 -15.96 -3.23 -13.08
N LYS A 168 -14.96 -4.12 -13.11
CA LYS A 168 -13.53 -3.75 -13.16
C LYS A 168 -13.24 -2.69 -14.24
N LYS A 169 -13.79 -2.88 -15.44
CA LYS A 169 -13.62 -1.95 -16.57
C LYS A 169 -14.11 -0.53 -16.27
N ASP A 170 -15.19 -0.39 -15.51
CA ASP A 170 -15.79 0.92 -15.21
C ASP A 170 -14.94 1.67 -14.18
N ILE A 171 -14.39 0.93 -13.19
CA ILE A 171 -13.44 1.48 -12.21
C ILE A 171 -12.15 1.93 -12.91
N VAL A 172 -11.57 1.08 -13.78
CA VAL A 172 -10.37 1.43 -14.55
C VAL A 172 -10.63 2.66 -15.43
N ALA A 173 -11.74 2.70 -16.16
CA ALA A 173 -12.09 3.85 -17.00
C ALA A 173 -12.27 5.15 -16.19
N ALA A 174 -12.80 5.06 -14.96
CA ALA A 174 -12.91 6.22 -14.07
C ALA A 174 -11.54 6.71 -13.59
N ILE A 175 -10.61 5.79 -13.25
CA ILE A 175 -9.24 6.11 -12.84
C ILE A 175 -8.44 6.70 -13.99
N GLN A 176 -8.60 6.19 -15.22
CA GLN A 176 -7.88 6.66 -16.40
C GLN A 176 -8.12 8.15 -16.71
N LYS A 177 -9.19 8.76 -16.17
CA LYS A 177 -9.44 10.20 -16.23
C LYS A 177 -8.44 11.04 -15.42
N VAL A 178 -7.57 10.42 -14.61
CA VAL A 178 -6.42 11.08 -13.96
C VAL A 178 -5.41 11.55 -15.01
N PHE A 179 -5.31 10.85 -16.13
CA PHE A 179 -4.23 11.00 -17.10
C PHE A 179 -4.70 11.74 -18.35
N ALA A 180 -3.75 12.37 -19.07
CA ALA A 180 -4.04 12.99 -20.36
C ALA A 180 -4.33 11.95 -21.46
N GLN A 181 -3.79 10.74 -21.32
CA GLN A 181 -4.02 9.59 -22.20
C GLN A 181 -4.27 8.34 -21.35
N PRO A 182 -5.05 7.35 -21.82
CA PRO A 182 -5.30 6.13 -21.04
C PRO A 182 -3.99 5.39 -20.71
N LEU A 183 -3.76 5.16 -19.41
CA LEU A 183 -2.65 4.37 -18.89
C LEU A 183 -3.18 3.14 -18.14
N ASP A 184 -2.40 2.07 -18.11
CA ASP A 184 -2.70 0.91 -17.28
C ASP A 184 -2.44 1.24 -15.81
N VAL A 185 -3.32 0.69 -14.96
CA VAL A 185 -3.28 0.83 -13.51
C VAL A 185 -3.51 -0.52 -12.86
N TYR A 186 -3.06 -0.70 -11.62
CA TYR A 186 -3.37 -1.91 -10.89
C TYR A 186 -4.54 -1.70 -9.94
N LEU A 187 -5.38 -2.72 -9.84
CA LEU A 187 -6.39 -2.86 -8.81
C LEU A 187 -6.07 -4.10 -7.99
N THR A 188 -6.00 -3.93 -6.67
CA THR A 188 -5.93 -5.03 -5.72
C THR A 188 -7.29 -5.15 -5.04
N CYS A 189 -7.85 -6.35 -5.04
CA CYS A 189 -9.11 -6.65 -4.37
C CYS A 189 -8.90 -7.70 -3.28
N ILE A 190 -9.84 -7.77 -2.35
CA ILE A 190 -9.93 -8.86 -1.37
C ILE A 190 -11.32 -9.53 -1.44
N PRO A 191 -11.40 -10.84 -1.16
CA PRO A 191 -12.68 -11.52 -1.01
C PRO A 191 -13.50 -10.90 0.15
N ILE A 192 -14.82 -10.86 -0.01
CA ILE A 192 -15.73 -10.46 1.07
C ILE A 192 -15.75 -11.54 2.16
N ASP A 193 -15.82 -12.79 1.72
CA ASP A 193 -15.76 -13.99 2.53
C ASP A 193 -15.24 -15.17 1.68
N ALA A 194 -15.11 -16.35 2.28
CA ALA A 194 -14.56 -17.53 1.60
C ALA A 194 -15.46 -18.09 0.47
N THR A 195 -16.74 -17.73 0.46
CA THR A 195 -17.78 -18.32 -0.40
C THR A 195 -18.23 -17.37 -1.50
N ASN A 196 -18.14 -16.06 -1.30
CA ASN A 196 -18.58 -15.07 -2.25
C ASN A 196 -17.63 -14.98 -3.46
N ARG A 197 -18.12 -15.45 -4.60
CA ARG A 197 -17.40 -15.39 -5.90
C ARG A 197 -17.92 -14.29 -6.82
N THR A 198 -19.04 -13.67 -6.47
CA THR A 198 -19.73 -12.67 -7.31
C THR A 198 -19.35 -11.24 -6.95
N HIS A 199 -18.96 -11.00 -5.69
CA HIS A 199 -18.60 -9.69 -5.17
C HIS A 199 -17.27 -9.74 -4.40
N ILE A 200 -16.48 -8.68 -4.55
CA ILE A 200 -15.17 -8.51 -3.91
C ILE A 200 -15.00 -7.05 -3.47
N TYR A 201 -14.21 -6.78 -2.44
CA TYR A 201 -13.91 -5.41 -2.04
C TYR A 201 -12.70 -4.87 -2.78
N LEU A 202 -12.77 -3.62 -3.24
CA LEU A 202 -11.59 -2.87 -3.65
C LEU A 202 -10.73 -2.63 -2.42
N SER A 203 -9.47 -3.06 -2.47
CA SER A 203 -8.51 -2.82 -1.39
C SER A 203 -7.56 -1.69 -1.75
N GLU A 204 -6.95 -1.76 -2.94
CA GLU A 204 -5.95 -0.79 -3.36
C GLU A 204 -6.07 -0.45 -4.85
N VAL A 205 -5.59 0.74 -5.20
CA VAL A 205 -5.33 1.20 -6.56
C VAL A 205 -3.88 1.63 -6.64
N THR A 206 -3.13 1.13 -7.62
CA THR A 206 -1.76 1.59 -7.89
C THR A 206 -1.70 2.39 -9.18
N LEU A 207 -1.11 3.58 -9.10
CA LEU A 207 -0.70 4.39 -10.24
C LEU A 207 0.82 4.28 -10.40
N CYS A 208 1.33 4.19 -11.62
CA CYS A 208 2.77 4.13 -11.85
C CYS A 208 3.30 5.47 -12.35
N THR A 209 4.52 5.81 -11.93
CA THR A 209 5.25 7.00 -12.39
C THR A 209 6.65 6.63 -12.85
N ASN A 210 7.28 7.51 -13.61
CA ASN A 210 8.72 7.41 -13.81
C ASN A 210 9.46 7.45 -12.47
N LEU A 211 10.73 7.02 -12.43
CA LEU A 211 11.47 6.93 -11.17
C LEU A 211 11.56 8.25 -10.38
N GLY A 212 11.54 9.40 -11.07
CA GLY A 212 11.53 10.72 -10.43
C GLY A 212 10.17 11.19 -9.91
N GLY A 213 9.10 10.44 -10.13
CA GLY A 213 7.74 10.81 -9.72
C GLY A 213 7.21 12.09 -10.36
N THR A 214 7.70 12.46 -11.55
CA THR A 214 7.33 13.71 -12.25
C THR A 214 6.25 13.50 -13.31
N SER A 215 6.02 12.26 -13.74
CA SER A 215 5.03 11.93 -14.78
C SER A 215 4.45 10.54 -14.55
N PHE A 216 3.13 10.41 -14.74
CA PHE A 216 2.47 9.10 -14.77
C PHE A 216 2.89 8.32 -16.02
N ILE A 217 3.06 7.01 -15.86
CA ILE A 217 3.37 6.06 -16.93
C ILE A 217 2.41 4.86 -16.84
N SER A 218 2.30 4.08 -17.91
CA SER A 218 1.52 2.84 -17.87
C SER A 218 2.16 1.86 -16.90
N CYS A 219 1.38 1.29 -15.98
CA CYS A 219 1.88 0.22 -15.13
C CYS A 219 2.21 -1.03 -15.98
N PRO A 220 3.39 -1.65 -15.84
CA PRO A 220 3.76 -2.81 -16.65
C PRO A 220 2.79 -4.00 -16.46
N SER A 221 2.44 -4.73 -17.51
CA SER A 221 1.45 -5.81 -17.41
C SER A 221 1.95 -7.03 -16.62
N GLN A 222 3.26 -7.22 -16.53
CA GLN A 222 3.90 -8.41 -15.96
C GLN A 222 3.70 -8.53 -14.44
N ALA A 223 3.60 -7.40 -13.74
CA ALA A 223 3.34 -7.36 -12.30
C ALA A 223 1.88 -7.02 -11.95
N ALA A 224 0.96 -7.07 -12.93
CA ALA A 224 -0.44 -6.74 -12.68
C ALA A 224 -1.11 -7.73 -11.70
N PRO A 225 -1.71 -7.24 -10.59
CA PRO A 225 -2.43 -8.09 -9.66
C PRO A 225 -3.62 -8.80 -10.30
N THR A 226 -3.82 -10.05 -9.91
CA THR A 226 -4.92 -10.91 -10.38
C THR A 226 -6.07 -11.01 -9.39
N SER A 227 -5.96 -10.34 -8.24
CA SER A 227 -6.91 -10.46 -7.12
C SER A 227 -8.31 -9.91 -7.42
N CYS A 228 -8.44 -9.00 -8.39
CA CYS A 228 -9.73 -8.57 -8.91
C CYS A 228 -10.19 -9.47 -10.07
N SER A 229 -10.92 -10.55 -9.72
CA SER A 229 -11.43 -11.57 -10.63
C SER A 229 -12.25 -11.01 -11.80
N SER A 230 -12.06 -11.51 -13.02
CA SER A 230 -12.67 -10.96 -14.25
C SER A 230 -14.20 -11.00 -14.29
N GLY A 231 -14.86 -11.80 -13.45
CA GLY A 231 -16.33 -11.91 -13.36
C GLY A 231 -16.93 -11.32 -12.09
N ALA A 232 -16.11 -10.95 -11.10
CA ALA A 232 -16.61 -10.40 -9.85
C ALA A 232 -16.90 -8.91 -9.98
N LYS A 233 -17.97 -8.46 -9.33
CA LYS A 233 -18.28 -7.04 -9.16
C LYS A 233 -17.52 -6.49 -7.96
N ILE A 234 -16.92 -5.33 -8.13
CA ILE A 234 -16.07 -4.69 -7.13
C ILE A 234 -16.91 -3.71 -6.32
N MET A 235 -16.82 -3.81 -5.01
CA MET A 235 -17.51 -2.96 -4.05
C MET A 235 -16.52 -2.04 -3.34
N LEU A 236 -16.94 -0.80 -3.08
CA LEU A 236 -16.26 0.11 -2.15
C LEU A 236 -17.14 0.15 -0.89
N PRO A 237 -16.83 -0.65 0.15
CA PRO A 237 -17.71 -0.75 1.31
C PRO A 237 -17.70 0.54 2.14
N HIS A 238 -18.76 0.76 2.91
CA HIS A 238 -18.73 1.72 4.02
C HIS A 238 -17.96 1.14 5.22
N PRO A 239 -17.41 2.00 6.10
CA PRO A 239 -16.92 1.59 7.40
C PRO A 239 -17.93 0.73 8.14
N LYS A 240 -17.46 -0.38 8.68
CA LYS A 240 -18.25 -1.26 9.54
C LYS A 240 -18.03 -0.86 11.01
N PRO A 241 -19.03 -1.09 11.89
CA PRO A 241 -18.85 -0.92 13.32
C PRO A 241 -17.61 -1.69 13.80
N GLN A 242 -16.75 -1.01 14.56
CA GLN A 242 -15.56 -1.66 15.11
C GLN A 242 -15.91 -2.47 16.37
N PRO A 243 -15.31 -3.64 16.58
CA PRO A 243 -15.48 -4.41 17.81
C PRO A 243 -15.10 -3.58 19.03
N ARG A 244 -15.84 -3.67 20.15
CA ARG A 244 -15.50 -2.96 21.40
C ARG A 244 -14.10 -3.39 21.86
N ALA A 245 -13.33 -2.45 22.41
CA ALA A 245 -12.05 -2.78 23.03
C ALA A 245 -12.30 -3.78 24.17
N LEU A 246 -11.56 -4.89 24.19
CA LEU A 246 -11.66 -5.92 25.23
C LEU A 246 -11.06 -5.49 26.59
N TRP A 247 -10.71 -4.20 26.74
CA TRP A 247 -10.03 -3.68 27.93
C TRP A 247 -10.94 -2.86 28.85
N SER A 248 -12.05 -3.44 29.31
CA SER A 248 -12.81 -2.87 30.43
C SER A 248 -13.66 -3.87 31.23
N PHE A 249 -13.28 -5.16 31.27
CA PHE A 249 -13.99 -6.17 32.07
C PHE A 249 -13.15 -6.80 33.20
N HIS A 250 -12.11 -6.14 33.69
CA HIS A 250 -11.32 -6.65 34.83
C HIS A 250 -11.32 -5.75 36.08
N GLU A 251 -12.10 -4.66 36.13
CA GLU A 251 -12.18 -3.79 37.32
C GLU A 251 -13.58 -3.67 37.96
N GLU A 252 -14.58 -4.46 37.54
CA GLU A 252 -15.94 -4.41 38.10
C GLU A 252 -16.40 -5.70 38.80
N VAL A 253 -15.48 -6.55 39.29
CA VAL A 253 -15.84 -7.75 40.09
C VAL A 253 -15.30 -7.72 41.53
N ASN A 254 -14.57 -6.68 41.96
CA ASN A 254 -14.06 -6.58 43.34
C ASN A 254 -14.78 -5.55 44.23
N GLY A 255 -15.99 -5.12 43.86
CA GLY A 255 -16.74 -4.12 44.61
C GLY A 255 -18.22 -4.47 44.74
N ARG A 256 -18.54 -5.55 45.47
CA ARG A 256 -19.75 -5.66 46.32
C ARG A 256 -19.82 -7.00 47.07
N ASP A 257 -20.04 -6.86 48.38
CA ASP A 257 -20.65 -7.78 49.34
C ASP A 257 -19.88 -9.02 49.83
N ILE A 258 -19.18 -8.87 50.97
CA ILE A 258 -19.35 -9.77 52.13
C ILE A 258 -19.25 -8.94 53.44
N SER A 259 -20.37 -8.91 54.18
CA SER A 259 -20.62 -8.47 55.57
C SER A 259 -20.33 -7.02 55.98
#